data_AF-A0A2V5YC06-F1
#
_entry.id   AF-A0A2V5YC06-F1
#
_cell.length_a   1.000
_cell.length_b   1.000
_cell.length_c   1.000
_cell.angle_alpha   90.00
_cell.angle_beta   90.00
_cell.angle_gamma   90.00
#
_symmetry.space_group_name_H-M   'P 1'
#
loop_
_entity.id
_entity.type
_entity.pdbx_description
1 polymer ?
#
loop_
_entity_poly.entity_id
_entity_poly.type
_entity_poly.pdbx_seq_one_letter_code
_entity_poly.pdbx_strand_id
1 'polypeptide(L)'
;MDQFVPVREIRVSLWRRNWFWALLLIAFVFIAYAQVFRADFIWDDESHLTRNPCVIGPLGLKEIWTSTRAVYYPLVLTTFWALHKFVGLVPLPYHMLNTLLHAGSAILLWCVLRKLAVRGAWLGAALWALHPVMVQSVAWVTELKNTQSCLFYLLSILFFLRWEEGPRDQGEAISTPPRRRTGDGRSLMLFALSLFCFALATLSKPSVVMLPVALALCIWWRRGRVGWTDAAPLAPFLFVSALASAWTIWEQKFHASAVGPEWAQSWPERLIIAGRAMWFYLAKLAWPDPLIFIYPRWEIHSSQWIAYLPLLAATGGLILLWLVPGKAGRAVFFAAAYYAISLFPVLGFFNVYFFRYSFVSDHFQYLASMGPFALAGAAITESFGQLAIASSLGRRVVFLRVGLSSILLILLAALTWQQSRVYHDLVTLYTRTLAKNPGCWMAHYNLGIALHDRGETDHAITHYRQAIALRPGYAEAHYNLARLLAEKREFADAIDHYEAALTVNPTDAEAHNNLGATLFQAGRVDDAIAHYEKALAIRADYAEASCNLADALLSKGEIDSAIGRYLTCVAVLPNNADAQYNLASALFRKGRTDEAIAHYQKTLELIPENADAHANLGSALLAKGRIE
;
A
#
# COMPACT_ATOMS: atom_id res chain seq x y z
N MET A 1 23.86 62.06 -11.00
CA MET A 1 22.94 61.41 -11.97
C MET A 1 22.71 60.00 -11.48
N ASP A 2 21.86 59.87 -10.47
CA ASP A 2 21.45 58.59 -9.90
C ASP A 2 20.27 58.05 -10.70
N GLN A 3 20.50 57.01 -11.50
CA GLN A 3 19.43 56.27 -12.15
C GLN A 3 18.78 55.35 -11.11
N PHE A 4 17.66 55.82 -10.56
CA PHE A 4 16.69 54.98 -9.86
C PHE A 4 16.14 53.92 -10.81
N VAL A 5 16.61 52.67 -10.66
CA VAL A 5 15.96 51.51 -11.27
C VAL A 5 14.60 51.30 -10.58
N PRO A 6 13.48 51.27 -11.31
CA PRO A 6 12.16 51.19 -10.69
C PRO A 6 11.93 49.80 -10.07
N VAL A 7 11.46 49.79 -8.81
CA VAL A 7 11.13 48.61 -7.98
C VAL A 7 10.23 47.56 -8.68
N ARG A 8 9.54 47.93 -9.77
CA ARG A 8 8.74 47.00 -10.60
C ARG A 8 9.58 45.98 -11.39
N GLU A 9 10.76 46.34 -11.90
CA GLU A 9 11.59 45.41 -12.67
C GLU A 9 12.20 44.29 -11.81
N ILE A 10 12.49 44.58 -10.54
CA ILE A 10 13.05 43.62 -9.59
C ILE A 10 12.04 42.50 -9.23
N ARG A 11 10.73 42.83 -9.13
CA ARG A 11 9.68 41.82 -8.87
C ARG A 11 9.44 40.88 -10.05
N VAL A 12 9.51 41.39 -11.29
CA VAL A 12 9.30 40.57 -12.51
C VAL A 12 10.48 39.63 -12.75
N SER A 13 11.72 40.05 -12.45
CA SER A 13 12.92 39.21 -12.56
C SER A 13 12.93 38.05 -11.54
N LEU A 14 12.45 38.27 -10.31
CA LEU A 14 12.29 37.23 -9.29
C LEU A 14 11.20 36.20 -9.62
N TRP A 15 10.14 36.60 -10.32
CA TRP A 15 9.06 35.71 -10.77
C TRP A 15 9.51 34.81 -11.93
N ARG A 16 10.21 35.38 -12.94
CA ARG A 16 10.82 34.60 -14.04
C ARG A 16 11.84 33.57 -13.54
N ARG A 17 12.58 33.89 -12.48
CA ARG A 17 13.61 32.99 -11.92
C ARG A 17 13.02 31.80 -11.15
N ASN A 18 11.86 31.96 -10.51
CA ASN A 18 11.26 30.90 -9.69
C ASN A 18 10.62 29.77 -10.51
N TRP A 19 10.01 30.08 -11.66
CA TRP A 19 9.36 29.06 -12.49
C TRP A 19 10.39 28.12 -13.14
N PHE A 20 11.55 28.66 -13.55
CA PHE A 20 12.68 27.85 -14.03
C PHE A 20 13.12 26.80 -13.00
N TRP A 21 13.33 27.20 -11.74
CA TRP A 21 13.74 26.27 -10.68
C TRP A 21 12.66 25.24 -10.31
N ALA A 22 11.38 25.59 -10.49
CA ALA A 22 10.28 24.63 -10.33
C ALA A 22 10.28 23.61 -11.46
N LEU A 23 10.38 24.05 -12.72
CA LEU A 23 10.46 23.18 -13.89
C LEU A 23 11.69 22.27 -13.83
N LEU A 24 12.83 22.80 -13.39
CA LEU A 24 14.05 22.02 -13.23
C LEU A 24 13.86 20.90 -12.18
N LEU A 25 13.24 21.20 -11.05
CA LEU A 25 12.95 20.20 -10.02
C LEU A 25 11.97 19.13 -10.53
N ILE A 26 10.91 19.54 -11.24
CA ILE A 26 9.97 18.59 -11.89
C ILE A 26 10.74 17.69 -12.86
N ALA A 27 11.55 18.27 -13.74
CA ALA A 27 12.33 17.51 -14.73
C ALA A 27 13.26 16.50 -14.04
N PHE A 28 13.99 16.90 -13.00
CA PHE A 28 14.83 15.97 -12.24
C PHE A 28 14.05 14.82 -11.61
N VAL A 29 12.88 15.10 -11.03
CA VAL A 29 12.01 14.06 -10.47
C VAL A 29 11.55 13.10 -11.57
N PHE A 30 10.99 13.60 -12.67
CA PHE A 30 10.54 12.74 -13.78
C PHE A 30 11.67 11.92 -14.38
N ILE A 31 12.88 12.47 -14.50
CA ILE A 31 14.05 11.73 -14.92
C ILE A 31 14.35 10.65 -13.89
N ALA A 32 14.53 10.98 -12.61
CA ALA A 32 14.89 10.01 -11.57
C ALA A 32 13.91 8.83 -11.48
N TYR A 33 12.63 9.05 -11.73
CA TYR A 33 11.58 8.02 -11.67
C TYR A 33 11.23 7.37 -13.02
N ALA A 34 11.93 7.67 -14.11
CA ALA A 34 11.48 7.27 -15.45
C ALA A 34 11.39 5.74 -15.65
N GLN A 35 12.10 4.94 -14.84
CA GLN A 35 12.00 3.48 -14.86
C GLN A 35 10.59 2.98 -14.53
N VAL A 36 9.86 3.71 -13.68
CA VAL A 36 8.51 3.33 -13.24
C VAL A 36 7.49 3.44 -14.39
N PHE A 37 7.73 4.26 -15.40
CA PHE A 37 6.81 4.43 -16.54
C PHE A 37 6.69 3.20 -17.45
N ARG A 38 7.49 2.16 -17.20
CA ARG A 38 7.39 0.86 -17.88
C ARG A 38 7.08 -0.29 -16.91
N ALA A 39 6.78 0.03 -15.65
CA ALA A 39 6.43 -0.96 -14.63
C ALA A 39 4.97 -1.41 -14.77
N ASP A 40 4.72 -2.62 -14.29
CA ASP A 40 3.40 -3.22 -14.14
C ASP A 40 2.80 -2.92 -12.75
N PHE A 41 1.53 -3.31 -12.57
CA PHE A 41 0.93 -3.34 -11.24
C PHE A 41 1.60 -4.41 -10.38
N ILE A 42 1.82 -4.08 -9.11
CA ILE A 42 2.52 -4.94 -8.15
C ILE A 42 1.64 -5.22 -6.91
N TRP A 43 2.28 -5.59 -5.80
CA TRP A 43 1.62 -6.06 -4.59
C TRP A 43 0.47 -5.15 -4.15
N ASP A 44 -0.67 -5.73 -3.77
CA ASP A 44 -1.87 -5.03 -3.26
C ASP A 44 -2.56 -4.05 -4.24
N ASP A 45 -2.00 -3.80 -5.42
CA ASP A 45 -2.68 -3.06 -6.49
C ASP A 45 -3.93 -3.83 -6.98
N GLU A 46 -3.93 -5.15 -6.81
CA GLU A 46 -5.09 -6.00 -7.04
C GLU A 46 -6.30 -5.63 -6.19
N SER A 47 -6.11 -5.54 -4.87
CA SER A 47 -7.19 -5.29 -3.92
C SER A 47 -7.71 -3.86 -3.98
N HIS A 48 -6.89 -2.90 -4.38
CA HIS A 48 -7.23 -1.47 -4.42
C HIS A 48 -7.65 -0.98 -5.80
N LEU A 49 -7.21 -1.62 -6.88
CA LEU A 49 -7.39 -1.14 -8.25
C LEU A 49 -7.80 -2.26 -9.20
N THR A 50 -6.92 -3.22 -9.52
CA THR A 50 -7.09 -4.07 -10.72
C THR A 50 -8.14 -5.15 -10.57
N ARG A 51 -8.52 -5.53 -9.34
CA ARG A 51 -9.66 -6.42 -9.05
C ARG A 51 -10.63 -5.82 -8.03
N ASN A 52 -10.54 -4.52 -7.75
CA ASN A 52 -11.42 -3.87 -6.79
C ASN A 52 -12.83 -3.64 -7.39
N PRO A 53 -13.90 -4.24 -6.82
CA PRO A 53 -15.23 -4.18 -7.41
C PRO A 53 -15.87 -2.78 -7.36
N CYS A 54 -15.33 -1.85 -6.56
CA CYS A 54 -15.76 -0.46 -6.56
C CYS A 54 -15.08 0.40 -7.62
N VAL A 55 -13.86 0.02 -8.03
CA VAL A 55 -13.08 0.76 -9.04
C VAL A 55 -13.39 0.26 -10.45
N ILE A 56 -13.26 -1.06 -10.67
CA ILE A 56 -13.49 -1.69 -11.98
C ILE A 56 -14.87 -2.35 -12.10
N GLY A 57 -15.48 -2.74 -10.97
CA GLY A 57 -16.71 -3.53 -10.93
C GLY A 57 -18.00 -2.68 -10.86
N PRO A 58 -19.14 -3.35 -10.60
CA PRO A 58 -20.46 -2.71 -10.67
C PRO A 58 -20.79 -1.83 -9.45
N LEU A 59 -20.01 -1.88 -8.37
CA LEU A 59 -20.30 -1.19 -7.11
C LEU A 59 -20.13 0.34 -7.23
N GLY A 60 -19.07 0.77 -7.93
CA GLY A 60 -18.83 2.17 -8.27
C GLY A 60 -18.65 3.14 -7.08
N LEU A 61 -18.80 4.43 -7.38
CA LEU A 61 -18.47 5.54 -6.47
C LEU A 61 -19.29 5.55 -5.18
N LYS A 62 -20.57 5.14 -5.21
CA LYS A 62 -21.42 5.13 -4.01
C LYS A 62 -20.80 4.23 -2.92
N GLU A 63 -20.45 3.01 -3.29
CA GLU A 63 -19.91 2.02 -2.36
C GLU A 63 -18.52 2.41 -1.84
N ILE A 64 -17.72 3.17 -2.60
CA ILE A 64 -16.45 3.74 -2.10
C ILE A 64 -16.67 4.59 -0.84
N TRP A 65 -17.77 5.33 -0.77
CA TRP A 65 -18.03 6.29 0.32
C TRP A 65 -18.98 5.79 1.39
N THR A 66 -19.81 4.78 1.09
CA THR A 66 -20.88 4.33 2.01
C THR A 66 -20.69 2.92 2.55
N SER A 67 -19.69 2.18 2.07
CA SER A 67 -19.54 0.74 2.32
C SER A 67 -18.16 0.39 2.85
N THR A 68 -18.09 -0.66 3.66
CA THR A 68 -16.84 -1.26 4.15
C THR A 68 -16.31 -2.36 3.23
N ARG A 69 -17.01 -2.64 2.12
CA ARG A 69 -16.60 -3.62 1.11
C ARG A 69 -15.35 -3.18 0.33
N ALA A 70 -15.00 -1.90 0.38
CA ALA A 70 -13.78 -1.36 -0.22
C ALA A 70 -12.68 -1.19 0.84
N VAL A 71 -11.42 -1.40 0.46
CA VAL A 71 -10.29 -1.02 1.31
C VAL A 71 -10.37 0.48 1.59
N TYR A 72 -10.33 0.88 2.87
CA TYR A 72 -10.72 2.25 3.24
C TYR A 72 -9.66 3.30 2.90
N TYR A 73 -9.72 3.82 1.68
CA TYR A 73 -9.04 5.03 1.24
C TYR A 73 -9.93 5.78 0.25
N PRO A 74 -11.07 6.35 0.70
CA PRO A 74 -12.17 6.75 -0.18
C PRO A 74 -11.76 7.76 -1.25
N LEU A 75 -10.88 8.71 -0.93
CA LEU A 75 -10.42 9.67 -1.94
C LEU A 75 -9.42 9.04 -2.93
N VAL A 76 -8.58 8.10 -2.49
CA VAL A 76 -7.65 7.37 -3.38
C VAL A 76 -8.43 6.48 -4.33
N LEU A 77 -9.41 5.73 -3.82
CA LEU A 77 -10.29 4.91 -4.63
C LEU A 77 -11.13 5.74 -5.60
N THR A 78 -11.58 6.93 -5.17
CA THR A 78 -12.27 7.87 -6.08
C THR A 78 -11.35 8.31 -7.21
N THR A 79 -10.07 8.61 -6.91
CA THR A 79 -9.07 8.95 -7.93
C THR A 79 -8.80 7.77 -8.88
N PHE A 80 -8.67 6.55 -8.36
CA PHE A 80 -8.52 5.35 -9.18
C PHE A 80 -9.74 5.06 -10.04
N TRP A 81 -10.94 5.18 -9.49
CA TRP A 81 -12.21 5.03 -10.21
C TRP A 81 -12.30 6.03 -11.35
N ALA A 82 -12.00 7.32 -11.09
CA ALA A 82 -12.01 8.34 -12.12
C ALA A 82 -10.97 8.05 -13.20
N LEU A 83 -9.72 7.77 -12.82
CA LEU A 83 -8.64 7.50 -13.76
C LEU A 83 -8.94 6.26 -14.63
N HIS A 84 -9.41 5.18 -14.02
CA HIS A 84 -9.78 3.94 -14.70
C HIS A 84 -10.84 4.18 -15.79
N LYS A 85 -11.80 5.07 -15.58
CA LYS A 85 -12.81 5.43 -16.59
C LYS A 85 -12.23 6.08 -17.84
N PHE A 86 -11.08 6.77 -17.73
CA PHE A 86 -10.44 7.44 -18.86
C PHE A 86 -9.36 6.59 -19.54
N VAL A 87 -8.61 5.79 -18.78
CA VAL A 87 -7.41 5.10 -19.30
C VAL A 87 -7.44 3.57 -19.18
N GLY A 88 -8.50 2.98 -18.61
CA GLY A 88 -8.57 1.53 -18.39
C GLY A 88 -7.52 1.03 -17.40
N LEU A 89 -7.02 -0.19 -17.58
CA LEU A 89 -5.96 -0.80 -16.75
C LEU A 89 -4.58 -0.71 -17.41
N VAL A 90 -4.28 0.41 -18.06
CA VAL A 90 -2.92 0.69 -18.55
C VAL A 90 -2.09 1.25 -17.37
N PRO A 91 -0.95 0.65 -16.96
CA PRO A 91 -0.19 1.08 -15.77
C PRO A 91 0.39 2.50 -15.86
N LEU A 92 0.86 2.91 -17.04
CA LEU A 92 1.62 4.16 -17.25
C LEU A 92 0.94 5.41 -16.65
N PRO A 93 -0.34 5.74 -16.93
CA PRO A 93 -1.01 6.89 -16.33
C PRO A 93 -1.06 6.90 -14.80
N TYR A 94 -1.16 5.73 -14.17
CA TYR A 94 -1.18 5.62 -12.70
C TYR A 94 0.18 5.98 -12.10
N HIS A 95 1.27 5.47 -12.69
CA HIS A 95 2.63 5.82 -12.28
C HIS A 95 2.97 7.29 -12.57
N MET A 96 2.50 7.82 -13.71
CA MET A 96 2.64 9.25 -14.03
C MET A 96 1.93 10.13 -13.00
N LEU A 97 0.74 9.74 -12.55
CA LEU A 97 0.00 10.48 -11.52
C LEU A 97 0.77 10.52 -10.19
N ASN A 98 1.28 9.38 -9.70
CA ASN A 98 2.09 9.35 -8.48
C ASN A 98 3.33 10.23 -8.60
N THR A 99 4.04 10.15 -9.73
CA THR A 99 5.25 10.95 -9.99
C THR A 99 4.92 12.44 -10.06
N LEU A 100 3.81 12.82 -10.71
CA LEU A 100 3.33 14.20 -10.80
C LEU A 100 2.96 14.76 -9.42
N LEU A 101 2.24 13.98 -8.61
CA LEU A 101 1.86 14.36 -7.25
C LEU A 101 3.10 14.50 -6.35
N HIS A 102 4.10 13.64 -6.51
CA HIS A 102 5.38 13.75 -5.80
C HIS A 102 6.16 15.02 -6.20
N ALA A 103 6.28 15.31 -7.50
CA ALA A 103 6.92 16.53 -8.00
C ALA A 103 6.17 17.81 -7.54
N GLY A 104 4.83 17.78 -7.57
CA GLY A 104 3.99 18.85 -7.04
C GLY A 104 4.20 19.06 -5.54
N SER A 105 4.28 17.96 -4.78
CA SER A 105 4.58 17.98 -3.35
C SER A 105 5.97 18.56 -3.06
N ALA A 106 6.98 18.26 -3.87
CA ALA A 106 8.31 18.84 -3.73
C ALA A 106 8.29 20.38 -3.92
N ILE A 107 7.51 20.89 -4.89
CA ILE A 107 7.33 22.34 -5.08
C ILE A 107 6.58 22.96 -3.91
N LEU A 108 5.54 22.31 -3.40
CA LEU A 108 4.79 22.79 -2.24
C LEU A 108 5.67 22.81 -0.98
N LEU A 109 6.48 21.77 -0.77
CA LEU A 109 7.46 21.72 0.32
C LEU A 109 8.44 22.88 0.21
N TRP A 110 8.99 23.13 -0.98
CA TRP A 110 9.83 24.31 -1.22
C TRP A 110 9.11 25.62 -0.86
N CYS A 111 7.83 25.75 -1.24
CA CYS A 111 7.02 26.92 -0.90
C CYS A 111 6.79 27.08 0.61
N VAL A 112 6.47 25.99 1.32
CA VAL A 112 6.32 25.96 2.78
C VAL A 112 7.64 26.34 3.46
N LEU A 113 8.75 25.75 3.06
CA LEU A 113 10.08 26.05 3.59
C LEU A 113 10.47 27.52 3.37
N ARG A 114 10.14 28.10 2.21
CA ARG A 114 10.32 29.55 1.98
C ARG A 114 9.44 30.40 2.91
N LYS A 115 8.19 29.99 3.14
CA LYS A 115 7.29 30.66 4.09
C LYS A 115 7.76 30.56 5.54
N LEU A 116 8.50 29.51 5.88
CA LEU A 116 9.18 29.35 7.16
C LEU A 116 10.56 30.02 7.19
N ALA A 117 10.96 30.72 6.12
CA ALA A 117 12.25 31.41 5.97
C ALA A 117 13.47 30.48 6.16
N VAL A 118 13.35 29.22 5.75
CA VAL A 118 14.43 28.23 5.78
C VAL A 118 15.45 28.57 4.68
N ARG A 119 16.70 28.81 5.06
CA ARG A 119 17.78 28.97 4.07
C ARG A 119 18.01 27.63 3.37
N GLY A 120 18.28 27.65 2.07
CA GLY A 120 18.41 26.40 1.31
C GLY A 120 17.09 25.65 1.05
N ALA A 121 15.93 26.32 1.17
CA ALA A 121 14.61 25.71 0.99
C ALA A 121 14.45 24.88 -0.30
N TRP A 122 15.03 25.35 -1.43
CA TRP A 122 14.99 24.59 -2.69
C TRP A 122 15.83 23.30 -2.59
N LEU A 123 17.04 23.40 -2.03
CA LEU A 123 17.92 22.24 -1.85
C LEU A 123 17.29 21.21 -0.90
N GLY A 124 16.68 21.64 0.21
CA GLY A 124 15.99 20.72 1.12
C GLY A 124 14.83 19.98 0.46
N ALA A 125 14.03 20.67 -0.36
CA ALA A 125 12.96 20.05 -1.12
C ALA A 125 13.48 19.11 -2.23
N ALA A 126 14.57 19.49 -2.91
CA ALA A 126 15.20 18.66 -3.94
C ALA A 126 15.86 17.39 -3.35
N LEU A 127 16.51 17.51 -2.19
CA LEU A 127 17.05 16.36 -1.46
C LEU A 127 15.93 15.37 -1.11
N TRP A 128 14.82 15.85 -0.53
CA TRP A 128 13.66 15.01 -0.22
C TRP A 128 13.09 14.32 -1.46
N ALA A 129 12.89 15.05 -2.55
CA ALA A 129 12.25 14.53 -3.76
C ALA A 129 13.12 13.53 -4.56
N LEU A 130 14.44 13.69 -4.51
CA LEU A 130 15.37 12.83 -5.26
C LEU A 130 15.95 11.70 -4.41
N HIS A 131 15.58 11.59 -3.13
CA HIS A 131 16.14 10.55 -2.27
C HIS A 131 15.51 9.18 -2.55
N PRO A 132 16.31 8.09 -2.65
CA PRO A 132 15.82 6.75 -3.02
C PRO A 132 14.83 6.14 -2.02
N VAL A 133 14.80 6.59 -0.76
CA VAL A 133 13.79 6.14 0.23
C VAL A 133 12.36 6.53 -0.17
N MET A 134 12.19 7.53 -1.04
CA MET A 134 10.86 7.91 -1.53
C MET A 134 10.32 6.93 -2.56
N VAL A 135 11.16 6.05 -3.12
CA VAL A 135 10.80 5.20 -4.25
C VAL A 135 9.60 4.32 -3.94
N GLN A 136 9.53 3.72 -2.75
CA GLN A 136 8.38 2.88 -2.40
C GLN A 136 7.05 3.66 -2.45
N SER A 137 7.05 4.94 -2.06
CA SER A 137 5.85 5.78 -2.10
C SER A 137 5.47 6.26 -3.49
N VAL A 138 6.43 6.36 -4.41
CA VAL A 138 6.23 6.97 -5.74
C VAL A 138 6.05 5.91 -6.82
N ALA A 139 6.84 4.84 -6.77
CA ALA A 139 6.85 3.79 -7.77
C ALA A 139 5.66 2.84 -7.65
N TRP A 140 5.21 2.55 -6.44
CA TRP A 140 4.09 1.66 -6.17
C TRP A 140 2.75 2.38 -6.37
N VAL A 141 1.89 1.89 -7.28
CA VAL A 141 0.65 2.59 -7.68
C VAL A 141 -0.26 2.87 -6.48
N THR A 142 -0.54 1.88 -5.65
CA THR A 142 -1.40 2.06 -4.46
C THR A 142 -0.84 2.97 -3.38
N GLU A 143 0.46 3.27 -3.40
CA GLU A 143 1.03 4.36 -2.59
C GLU A 143 0.67 5.76 -3.13
N LEU A 144 -0.27 5.86 -4.09
CA LEU A 144 -1.05 7.06 -4.35
C LEU A 144 -1.57 7.67 -3.04
N LYS A 145 -1.95 6.85 -2.06
CA LYS A 145 -2.30 7.31 -0.71
C LYS A 145 -1.23 8.21 -0.08
N ASN A 146 0.07 7.96 -0.29
CA ASN A 146 1.15 8.83 0.19
C ASN A 146 1.30 10.09 -0.65
N THR A 147 1.39 9.98 -1.97
CA THR A 147 1.66 11.14 -2.84
C THR A 147 0.47 12.12 -2.86
N GLN A 148 -0.76 11.60 -2.89
CA GLN A 148 -2.00 12.38 -2.84
C GLN A 148 -2.20 13.04 -1.46
N SER A 149 -2.07 12.28 -0.37
CA SER A 149 -2.22 12.85 0.98
C SER A 149 -1.15 13.91 1.26
N CYS A 150 0.08 13.70 0.78
CA CYS A 150 1.18 14.65 0.93
C CYS A 150 0.93 15.98 0.22
N LEU A 151 0.40 15.95 -1.01
CA LEU A 151 0.02 17.16 -1.74
C LEU A 151 -0.97 17.99 -0.92
N PHE A 152 -2.04 17.36 -0.44
CA PHE A 152 -3.06 18.03 0.35
C PHE A 152 -2.57 18.46 1.74
N TYR A 153 -1.70 17.68 2.38
CA TYR A 153 -1.04 18.00 3.63
C TYR A 153 -0.21 19.29 3.51
N LEU A 154 0.62 19.41 2.47
CA LEU A 154 1.45 20.59 2.23
C LEU A 154 0.62 21.81 1.80
N LEU A 155 -0.46 21.61 1.01
CA LEU A 155 -1.42 22.68 0.71
C LEU A 155 -2.07 23.22 1.98
N SER A 156 -2.48 22.33 2.89
CA SER A 156 -3.08 22.72 4.17
C SER A 156 -2.12 23.57 5.00
N ILE A 157 -0.85 23.15 5.13
CA ILE A 157 0.20 23.95 5.79
C ILE A 157 0.38 25.28 5.09
N LEU A 158 0.50 25.31 3.76
CA LEU A 158 0.74 26.53 3.01
C LEU A 158 -0.39 27.54 3.18
N PHE A 159 -1.65 27.10 3.11
CA PHE A 159 -2.81 27.97 3.35
C PHE A 159 -2.88 28.44 4.80
N PHE A 160 -2.58 27.57 5.76
CA PHE A 160 -2.51 27.94 7.18
C PHE A 160 -1.45 29.01 7.44
N LEU A 161 -0.25 28.86 6.89
CA LEU A 161 0.84 29.83 7.03
C LEU A 161 0.52 31.17 6.36
N ARG A 162 -0.23 31.16 5.25
CA ARG A 162 -0.71 32.40 4.58
C ARG A 162 -1.82 33.08 5.37
N TRP A 163 -2.71 32.30 5.97
CA TRP A 163 -3.74 32.80 6.86
C TRP A 163 -3.11 33.46 8.10
N GLU A 164 -2.09 32.82 8.69
CA GLU A 164 -1.40 33.34 9.88
C GLU A 164 -0.62 34.64 9.61
N GLU A 165 -0.14 34.85 8.38
CA GLU A 165 0.58 36.06 7.98
C GLU A 165 -0.29 37.33 7.90
N GLY A 166 -1.62 37.22 7.78
CA GLY A 166 -2.52 38.37 7.65
C GLY A 166 -2.17 39.39 6.54
N PRO A 167 -2.97 40.45 6.34
CA PRO A 167 -2.55 41.65 5.62
C PRO A 167 -1.61 42.49 6.51
N ARG A 168 -0.48 42.96 6.00
CA ARG A 168 0.30 44.03 6.66
C ARG A 168 -0.32 45.38 6.30
N ASP A 169 -0.67 46.19 7.30
CA ASP A 169 -1.09 47.58 7.06
C ASP A 169 0.11 48.42 6.57
N GLN A 170 -0.14 49.40 5.70
CA GLN A 170 0.91 50.27 5.17
C GLN A 170 1.49 51.12 6.30
N GLY A 171 2.71 50.83 6.73
CA GLY A 171 3.41 51.54 7.80
C GLY A 171 3.96 50.66 8.93
N GLU A 172 3.55 49.39 9.03
CA GLU A 172 4.11 48.46 10.02
C GLU A 172 5.52 47.99 9.60
N ALA A 173 6.47 48.05 10.54
CA ALA A 173 7.82 47.56 10.33
C ALA A 173 7.80 46.04 10.01
N ILE A 174 8.70 45.59 9.14
CA ILE A 174 8.83 44.17 8.75
C ILE A 174 9.04 43.24 9.96
N SER A 175 9.56 43.78 11.07
CA SER A 175 9.83 43.11 12.34
C SER A 175 8.61 42.91 13.24
N THR A 176 7.50 43.61 12.99
CA THR A 176 6.25 43.47 13.76
C THR A 176 5.48 42.26 13.26
N PRO A 177 5.09 41.30 14.14
CA PRO A 177 4.30 40.15 13.72
C PRO A 177 2.90 40.62 13.29
N PRO A 178 2.41 40.18 12.13
CA PRO A 178 1.12 40.60 11.62
C PRO A 178 0.00 40.20 12.60
N ARG A 179 -0.93 41.13 12.84
CA ARG A 179 -2.12 40.85 13.66
C ARG A 179 -3.15 40.05 12.85
N ARG A 180 -3.74 39.02 13.46
CA ARG A 180 -4.88 38.29 12.88
C ARG A 180 -6.04 39.26 12.70
N ARG A 181 -6.36 39.66 11.46
CA ARG A 181 -7.66 40.27 11.17
C ARG A 181 -8.73 39.17 11.17
N THR A 182 -9.39 39.02 12.31
CA THR A 182 -10.64 38.27 12.43
C THR A 182 -11.75 39.11 11.81
N GLY A 183 -12.16 38.82 10.57
CA GLY A 183 -13.28 39.51 9.90
C GLY A 183 -13.15 39.76 8.40
N ASP A 184 -11.98 39.52 7.78
CA ASP A 184 -11.81 39.62 6.32
C ASP A 184 -12.20 38.30 5.63
N GLY A 185 -13.07 38.37 4.60
CA GLY A 185 -13.51 37.20 3.83
C GLY A 185 -12.37 36.40 3.22
N ARG A 186 -11.26 37.05 2.84
CA ARG A 186 -10.06 36.35 2.35
C ARG A 186 -9.38 35.52 3.42
N SER A 187 -9.34 36.01 4.66
CA SER A 187 -8.78 35.31 5.81
C SER A 187 -9.59 34.05 6.10
N LEU A 188 -10.92 34.16 6.12
CA LEU A 188 -11.82 33.02 6.30
C LEU A 188 -11.64 31.97 5.20
N MET A 189 -11.54 32.40 3.94
CA MET A 189 -11.32 31.52 2.80
C MET A 189 -10.00 30.73 2.92
N LEU A 190 -8.89 31.37 3.31
CA LEU A 190 -7.60 30.67 3.47
C LEU A 190 -7.65 29.63 4.60
N PHE A 191 -8.32 29.95 5.70
CA PHE A 191 -8.52 29.00 6.80
C PHE A 191 -9.41 27.81 6.36
N ALA A 192 -10.52 28.09 5.67
CA ALA A 192 -11.42 27.06 5.14
C ALA A 192 -10.71 26.15 4.13
N LEU A 193 -9.92 26.73 3.21
CA LEU A 193 -9.10 25.95 2.28
C LEU A 193 -8.05 25.09 2.99
N SER A 194 -7.42 25.61 4.05
CA SER A 194 -6.47 24.83 4.86
C SER A 194 -7.15 23.61 5.50
N LEU A 195 -8.32 23.81 6.13
CA LEU A 195 -9.09 22.73 6.76
C LEU A 195 -9.63 21.73 5.72
N PHE A 196 -10.13 22.22 4.58
CA PHE A 196 -10.61 21.39 3.48
C PHE A 196 -9.49 20.51 2.91
N CYS A 197 -8.31 21.09 2.62
CA CYS A 197 -7.16 20.30 2.20
C CYS A 197 -6.75 19.28 3.26
N PHE A 198 -6.82 19.61 4.56
CA PHE A 198 -6.53 18.63 5.59
C PHE A 198 -7.51 17.45 5.58
N ALA A 199 -8.82 17.71 5.42
CA ALA A 199 -9.82 16.66 5.28
C ALA A 199 -9.55 15.78 4.05
N LEU A 200 -9.18 16.36 2.90
CA LEU A 200 -8.78 15.58 1.72
C LEU A 200 -7.51 14.75 1.97
N ALA A 201 -6.56 15.28 2.75
CA ALA A 201 -5.35 14.54 3.12
C ALA A 201 -5.70 13.31 3.98
N THR A 202 -6.57 13.45 4.99
CA THR A 202 -6.97 12.33 5.86
C THR A 202 -7.82 11.30 5.11
N LEU A 203 -8.69 11.73 4.20
CA LEU A 203 -9.48 10.85 3.32
C LEU A 203 -8.61 10.14 2.26
N SER A 204 -7.41 10.65 1.99
CA SER A 204 -6.43 9.97 1.14
C SER A 204 -5.57 8.97 1.92
N LYS A 205 -5.09 9.37 3.10
CA LYS A 205 -4.36 8.52 4.03
C LYS A 205 -4.52 9.03 5.47
N PRO A 206 -5.10 8.25 6.38
CA PRO A 206 -5.32 8.72 7.75
C PRO A 206 -4.04 9.02 8.55
N SER A 207 -2.87 8.47 8.18
CA SER A 207 -1.62 8.71 8.92
C SER A 207 -1.17 10.17 8.97
N VAL A 208 -1.81 11.07 8.21
CA VAL A 208 -1.55 12.52 8.27
C VAL A 208 -2.18 13.22 9.48
N VAL A 209 -2.87 12.50 10.37
CA VAL A 209 -3.52 12.99 11.60
C VAL A 209 -2.63 13.82 12.53
N MET A 210 -1.30 13.78 12.36
CA MET A 210 -0.36 14.58 13.14
C MET A 210 -0.21 16.03 12.62
N LEU A 211 -0.94 16.41 11.56
CA LEU A 211 -0.89 17.77 11.00
C LEU A 211 -1.15 18.88 12.05
N PRO A 212 -2.15 18.83 12.95
CA PRO A 212 -2.38 19.91 13.89
C PRO A 212 -1.16 20.17 14.79
N VAL A 213 -0.43 19.11 15.14
CA VAL A 213 0.81 19.22 15.92
C VAL A 213 1.93 19.82 15.06
N ALA A 214 2.03 19.47 13.78
CA ALA A 214 2.96 20.11 12.85
C ALA A 214 2.64 21.60 12.62
N LEU A 215 1.35 21.98 12.56
CA LEU A 215 0.92 23.39 12.49
C LEU A 215 1.29 24.13 13.78
N ALA A 216 1.08 23.52 14.95
CA ALA A 216 1.52 24.08 16.22
C ALA A 216 3.05 24.29 16.26
N LEU A 217 3.82 23.33 15.74
CA LEU A 217 5.27 23.47 15.55
C LEU A 217 5.60 24.67 14.66
N CYS A 218 4.87 24.88 13.57
CA CYS A 218 5.07 26.02 12.67
C CYS A 218 4.79 27.37 13.36
N ILE A 219 3.75 27.43 14.19
CA ILE A 219 3.45 28.61 15.02
C ILE A 219 4.60 28.86 16.00
N TRP A 220 5.05 27.81 16.70
CA TRP A 220 6.18 27.88 17.62
C TRP A 220 7.47 28.34 16.92
N TRP A 221 7.73 27.87 15.70
CA TRP A 221 8.88 28.30 14.91
C TRP A 221 8.85 29.81 14.64
N ARG A 222 7.69 30.34 14.22
CA ARG A 222 7.53 31.77 13.89
C ARG A 222 7.56 32.67 15.12
N ARG A 223 6.92 32.28 16.22
CA ARG A 223 6.64 33.16 17.37
C ARG A 223 7.42 32.83 18.64
N GLY A 224 8.08 31.67 18.70
CA GLY A 224 8.82 31.18 19.87
C GLY A 224 7.95 30.57 20.98
N ARG A 225 6.62 30.66 20.87
CA ARG A 225 5.66 30.11 21.84
C ARG A 225 4.35 29.74 21.15
N VAL A 226 3.59 28.83 21.76
CA VAL A 226 2.20 28.52 21.39
C VAL A 226 1.32 28.97 22.56
N GLY A 227 0.40 29.91 22.31
CA GLY A 227 -0.50 30.42 23.35
C GLY A 227 -1.92 29.85 23.26
N TRP A 228 -2.76 30.15 24.24
CA TRP A 228 -4.18 29.78 24.22
C TRP A 228 -4.96 30.33 23.02
N THR A 229 -4.57 31.51 22.52
CA THR A 229 -5.14 32.10 21.30
C THR A 229 -4.77 31.32 20.03
N ASP A 230 -3.76 30.46 20.08
CA ASP A 230 -3.35 29.58 18.99
C ASP A 230 -4.06 28.22 19.05
N ALA A 231 -4.58 27.83 20.22
CA ALA A 231 -5.32 26.58 20.39
C ALA A 231 -6.68 26.61 19.66
N ALA A 232 -7.41 27.72 19.73
CA ALA A 232 -8.73 27.84 19.10
C ALA A 232 -8.72 27.57 17.57
N PRO A 233 -7.80 28.16 16.77
CA PRO A 233 -7.70 27.83 15.34
C PRO A 233 -7.25 26.40 15.04
N LEU A 234 -6.58 25.71 15.97
CA LEU A 234 -6.15 24.33 15.80
C LEU A 234 -7.25 23.33 16.17
N ALA A 235 -8.26 23.72 16.95
CA ALA A 235 -9.32 22.83 17.41
C ALA A 235 -10.08 22.11 16.27
N PRO A 236 -10.46 22.77 15.15
CA PRO A 236 -11.09 22.06 14.02
C PRO A 236 -10.17 20.99 13.40
N PHE A 237 -8.87 21.25 13.33
CA PHE A 237 -7.90 20.27 12.82
C PHE A 237 -7.73 19.11 13.80
N LEU A 238 -7.68 19.38 15.11
CA LEU A 238 -7.65 18.33 16.13
C LEU A 238 -8.90 17.45 16.08
N PHE A 239 -10.07 18.04 15.86
CA PHE A 239 -11.32 17.30 15.71
C PHE A 239 -11.29 16.35 14.51
N VAL A 240 -10.91 16.85 13.32
CA VAL A 240 -10.75 16.00 12.11
C VAL A 240 -9.71 14.89 12.36
N SER A 241 -8.63 15.20 13.07
CA SER A 241 -7.59 14.22 13.42
C SER A 241 -8.10 13.13 14.36
N ALA A 242 -8.90 13.50 15.37
CA ALA A 242 -9.50 12.56 16.30
C ALA A 242 -10.47 11.61 15.58
N LEU A 243 -11.33 12.13 14.69
CA LEU A 243 -12.25 11.32 13.89
C LEU A 243 -11.50 10.34 12.97
N ALA A 244 -10.50 10.83 12.22
CA ALA A 244 -9.71 9.99 11.33
C ALA A 244 -8.91 8.92 12.10
N SER A 245 -8.39 9.26 13.28
CA SER A 245 -7.69 8.30 14.16
C SER A 245 -8.63 7.23 14.69
N ALA A 246 -9.80 7.62 15.21
CA ALA A 246 -10.81 6.68 15.71
C ALA A 246 -11.27 5.72 14.61
N TRP A 247 -11.53 6.24 13.41
CA TRP A 247 -11.90 5.43 12.26
C TRP A 247 -10.80 4.44 11.86
N THR A 248 -9.55 4.88 11.81
CA THR A 248 -8.41 4.02 11.44
C THR A 248 -8.21 2.88 12.43
N ILE A 249 -8.32 3.16 13.73
CA ILE A 249 -8.20 2.13 14.77
C ILE A 249 -9.32 1.09 14.62
N TRP A 250 -10.53 1.53 14.29
CA TRP A 250 -11.66 0.65 14.04
C TRP A 250 -11.44 -0.20 12.78
N GLU A 251 -11.05 0.42 11.66
CA GLU A 251 -10.78 -0.27 10.39
C GLU A 251 -9.67 -1.32 10.51
N GLN A 252 -8.54 -0.98 11.15
CA GLN A 252 -7.43 -1.91 11.33
C GLN A 252 -7.83 -3.13 12.18
N LYS A 253 -8.69 -2.93 13.18
CA LYS A 253 -9.13 -4.00 14.08
C LYS A 253 -10.18 -4.90 13.44
N PHE A 254 -11.16 -4.33 12.75
CA PHE A 254 -12.36 -5.05 12.33
C PHE A 254 -12.37 -5.43 10.84
N HIS A 255 -11.71 -4.67 9.96
CA HIS A 255 -11.66 -4.94 8.52
C HIS A 255 -10.33 -5.51 8.07
N ALA A 256 -9.21 -4.91 8.49
CA ALA A 256 -7.88 -5.43 8.14
C ALA A 256 -7.47 -6.65 8.99
N SER A 257 -8.28 -7.01 10.00
CA SER A 257 -8.03 -8.13 10.91
C SER A 257 -6.61 -8.11 11.52
N ALA A 258 -6.11 -6.93 11.89
CA ALA A 258 -4.82 -6.76 12.58
C ALA A 258 -4.92 -7.20 14.06
N VAL A 259 -5.38 -8.44 14.26
CA VAL A 259 -5.66 -9.11 15.51
C VAL A 259 -5.04 -10.49 15.43
N GLY A 260 -4.32 -10.91 16.47
CA GLY A 260 -3.63 -12.20 16.50
C GLY A 260 -2.27 -12.11 17.19
N PRO A 261 -1.57 -13.24 17.33
CA PRO A 261 -0.26 -13.32 17.97
C PRO A 261 0.78 -12.37 17.36
N GLU A 262 0.69 -12.09 16.06
CA GLU A 262 1.61 -11.22 15.33
C GLU A 262 1.53 -9.76 15.76
N TRP A 263 0.41 -9.34 16.37
CA TRP A 263 0.19 -7.98 16.88
C TRP A 263 0.06 -7.93 18.41
N ALA A 264 0.28 -9.04 19.10
CA ALA A 264 0.17 -9.18 20.55
C ALA A 264 1.40 -8.65 21.31
N GLN A 265 2.03 -7.57 20.82
CA GLN A 265 3.17 -6.96 21.51
C GLN A 265 2.71 -6.27 22.80
N SER A 266 3.43 -6.55 23.88
CA SER A 266 3.33 -5.86 25.16
C SER A 266 3.79 -4.41 25.05
N TRP A 267 3.37 -3.56 25.99
CA TRP A 267 3.78 -2.15 26.02
C TRP A 267 5.30 -1.94 26.01
N PRO A 268 6.11 -2.70 26.78
CA PRO A 268 7.55 -2.54 26.74
C PRO A 268 8.15 -2.91 25.36
N GLU A 269 7.64 -3.93 24.69
CA GLU A 269 8.08 -4.29 23.32
C GLU A 269 7.74 -3.18 22.31
N ARG A 270 6.55 -2.57 22.43
CA ARG A 270 6.16 -1.43 21.57
C ARG A 270 7.08 -0.23 21.75
N LEU A 271 7.50 0.05 22.98
CA LEU A 271 8.48 1.12 23.27
C LEU A 271 9.84 0.84 22.64
N ILE A 272 10.31 -0.41 22.69
CA ILE A 272 11.55 -0.84 22.03
C ILE A 272 11.43 -0.66 20.51
N ILE A 273 10.33 -1.12 19.91
CA ILE A 273 10.06 -0.98 18.47
C ILE A 273 10.06 0.50 18.08
N ALA A 274 9.38 1.37 18.83
CA ALA A 274 9.33 2.81 18.56
C ALA A 274 10.72 3.44 18.57
N GLY A 275 11.51 3.16 19.62
CA GLY A 275 12.88 3.64 19.71
C GLY A 275 13.73 3.18 18.53
N ARG A 276 13.74 1.88 18.24
CA ARG A 276 14.51 1.31 17.12
C ARG A 276 14.07 1.88 15.76
N ALA A 277 12.76 2.03 15.52
CA ALA A 277 12.21 2.57 14.27
C ALA A 277 12.65 4.00 13.99
N MET A 278 12.67 4.88 15.00
CA MET A 278 13.10 6.28 14.83
C MET A 278 14.53 6.36 14.28
N TRP A 279 15.45 5.55 14.82
CA TRP A 279 16.85 5.53 14.39
C TRP A 279 17.05 4.76 13.09
N PHE A 280 16.30 3.68 12.86
CA PHE A 280 16.31 2.93 11.61
C PHE A 280 16.01 3.87 10.43
N TYR A 281 14.91 4.61 10.50
CA TYR A 281 14.51 5.53 9.44
C TYR A 281 15.53 6.65 9.26
N LEU A 282 16.04 7.24 10.34
CA LEU A 282 17.04 8.31 10.27
C LEU A 282 18.33 7.81 9.61
N ALA A 283 18.74 6.58 9.94
CA ALA A 283 19.88 5.92 9.31
C ALA A 283 19.64 5.71 7.81
N LYS A 284 18.42 5.33 7.38
CA LYS A 284 18.07 5.20 5.95
C LYS A 284 18.05 6.53 5.19
N LEU A 285 17.82 7.65 5.86
CA LEU A 285 17.98 8.99 5.26
C LEU A 285 19.45 9.37 5.06
N ALA A 286 20.34 8.91 5.93
CA ALA A 286 21.78 9.18 5.82
C ALA A 286 22.48 8.19 4.87
N TRP A 287 22.05 6.92 4.89
CA TRP A 287 22.62 5.81 4.12
C TRP A 287 21.50 4.90 3.58
N PRO A 288 20.98 5.17 2.37
CA PRO A 288 19.86 4.44 1.80
C PRO A 288 20.29 3.10 1.17
N ASP A 289 21.00 2.27 1.92
CA ASP A 289 21.32 0.90 1.52
C ASP A 289 21.39 -0.02 2.77
N PRO A 290 20.88 -1.26 2.70
CA PRO A 290 19.93 -1.74 1.69
C PRO A 290 18.55 -1.08 1.84
N LEU A 291 17.91 -0.71 0.73
CA LEU A 291 16.46 -0.54 0.67
C LEU A 291 15.80 -1.85 0.24
N ILE A 292 14.76 -2.26 0.97
CA ILE A 292 14.08 -3.56 0.83
C ILE A 292 12.58 -3.35 0.95
N PHE A 293 11.79 -4.01 0.11
CA PHE A 293 10.33 -3.91 0.15
C PHE A 293 9.75 -4.42 1.49
N ILE A 294 10.25 -5.58 1.94
CA ILE A 294 9.92 -6.19 3.24
C ILE A 294 11.22 -6.46 4.00
N TYR A 295 11.50 -5.64 5.00
CA TYR A 295 12.65 -5.80 5.88
C TYR A 295 12.50 -7.03 6.80
N PRO A 296 13.62 -7.57 7.33
CA PRO A 296 13.55 -8.60 8.37
C PRO A 296 12.76 -8.10 9.59
N ARG A 297 11.80 -8.91 10.04
CA ARG A 297 11.05 -8.62 11.26
C ARG A 297 11.98 -8.77 12.47
N TRP A 298 12.00 -7.78 13.34
CA TRP A 298 12.90 -7.78 14.50
C TRP A 298 12.45 -8.73 15.60
N GLU A 299 13.40 -9.41 16.23
CA GLU A 299 13.19 -10.07 17.51
C GLU A 299 13.29 -9.03 18.64
N ILE A 300 12.29 -9.04 19.53
CA ILE A 300 12.16 -8.07 20.62
C ILE A 300 12.15 -8.83 21.94
N HIS A 301 13.08 -8.46 22.83
CA HIS A 301 13.15 -9.01 24.18
C HIS A 301 13.01 -7.88 25.19
N SER A 302 11.83 -7.77 25.81
CA SER A 302 11.51 -6.71 26.77
C SER A 302 12.34 -6.77 28.06
N SER A 303 12.92 -7.92 28.37
CA SER A 303 13.81 -8.15 29.51
C SER A 303 15.18 -7.47 29.36
N GLN A 304 15.60 -7.12 28.15
CA GLN A 304 16.90 -6.51 27.89
C GLN A 304 16.82 -4.98 28.01
N TRP A 305 17.36 -4.41 29.10
CA TRP A 305 17.31 -2.95 29.33
C TRP A 305 18.02 -2.14 28.22
N ILE A 306 19.06 -2.69 27.58
CA ILE A 306 19.77 -2.06 26.45
C ILE A 306 18.83 -1.80 25.28
N ALA A 307 17.78 -2.60 25.11
CA ALA A 307 16.81 -2.46 24.03
C ALA A 307 16.02 -1.13 24.09
N TYR A 308 15.97 -0.48 25.27
CA TYR A 308 15.30 0.82 25.47
C TYR A 308 16.21 2.02 25.20
N LEU A 309 17.55 1.83 25.10
CA LEU A 309 18.49 2.92 24.85
C LEU A 309 18.16 3.76 23.60
N PRO A 310 17.75 3.18 22.45
CA PRO A 310 17.36 3.98 21.29
C PRO A 310 16.21 4.95 21.59
N LEU A 311 15.21 4.50 22.38
CA LEU A 311 14.09 5.36 22.77
C LEU A 311 14.56 6.47 23.72
N LEU A 312 15.34 6.12 24.75
CA LEU A 312 15.89 7.07 25.72
C LEU A 312 16.80 8.10 25.05
N ALA A 313 17.61 7.68 24.07
CA ALA A 313 18.45 8.58 23.28
C ALA A 313 17.63 9.53 22.41
N ALA A 314 16.53 9.05 21.81
CA ALA A 314 15.65 9.89 21.00
C ALA A 314 14.91 10.93 21.86
N THR A 315 14.36 10.53 23.01
CA THR A 315 13.63 11.43 23.92
C THR A 315 14.58 12.40 24.63
N GLY A 316 15.68 11.90 25.19
CA GLY A 316 16.74 12.72 25.79
C GLY A 316 17.34 13.70 24.79
N GLY A 317 17.59 13.25 23.55
CA GLY A 317 18.07 14.11 22.47
C GLY A 317 17.10 15.24 22.13
N LEU A 318 15.79 14.97 22.05
CA LEU A 318 14.78 16.01 21.84
C LEU A 318 14.73 17.03 22.99
N ILE A 319 14.83 16.56 24.24
CA ILE A 319 14.87 17.43 25.43
C ILE A 319 16.11 18.31 25.39
N LEU A 320 17.29 17.73 25.13
CA LEU A 320 18.53 18.49 25.04
C LEU A 320 18.45 19.54 23.93
N LEU A 321 17.95 19.17 22.74
CA LEU A 321 17.75 20.10 21.62
C LEU A 321 16.77 21.24 21.93
N TRP A 322 15.73 20.97 22.73
CA TRP A 322 14.80 22.00 23.20
C TRP A 322 15.48 23.04 24.10
N LEU A 323 16.45 22.61 24.90
CA LEU A 323 17.21 23.46 25.81
C LEU A 323 18.31 24.25 25.11
N VAL A 324 18.72 23.87 23.89
CA VAL A 324 19.77 24.59 23.13
C VAL A 324 19.24 25.97 22.70
N PRO A 325 19.85 27.08 23.18
CA PRO A 325 19.41 28.41 22.80
C PRO A 325 19.81 28.75 21.36
N GLY A 326 19.15 29.78 20.81
CA GLY A 326 19.50 30.35 19.52
C GLY A 326 18.79 29.73 18.32
N LYS A 327 18.99 30.36 17.15
CA LYS A 327 18.24 30.02 15.93
C LYS A 327 18.60 28.64 15.37
N ALA A 328 19.87 28.24 15.48
CA ALA A 328 20.33 26.93 15.01
C ALA A 328 19.74 25.79 15.86
N GLY A 329 19.79 25.90 17.20
CA GLY A 329 19.18 24.93 18.11
C GLY A 329 17.69 24.76 17.85
N ARG A 330 16.94 25.87 17.72
CA ARG A 330 15.51 25.83 17.37
C ARG A 330 15.23 25.15 16.02
N ALA A 331 16.11 25.32 15.03
CA ALA A 331 15.94 24.70 13.71
C ALA A 331 16.15 23.18 13.76
N VAL A 332 17.19 22.73 14.48
CA VAL A 332 17.46 21.31 14.69
C VAL A 332 16.34 20.66 15.50
N PHE A 333 15.89 21.32 16.58
CA PHE A 333 14.74 20.86 17.36
C PHE A 333 13.48 20.75 16.50
N PHE A 334 13.15 21.78 15.70
CA PHE A 334 11.96 21.75 14.83
C PHE A 334 11.99 20.54 13.89
N ALA A 335 13.12 20.30 13.22
CA ALA A 335 13.27 19.19 12.29
C ALA A 335 13.13 17.83 12.99
N ALA A 336 13.78 17.67 14.15
CA ALA A 336 13.71 16.45 14.95
C ALA A 336 12.31 16.18 15.53
N ALA A 337 11.66 17.22 16.06
CA ALA A 337 10.31 17.13 16.60
C ALA A 337 9.29 16.83 15.49
N TYR A 338 9.37 17.53 14.35
CA TYR A 338 8.54 17.24 13.17
C TYR A 338 8.70 15.78 12.73
N TYR A 339 9.94 15.30 12.64
CA TYR A 339 10.24 13.92 12.28
C TYR A 339 9.60 12.89 13.24
N ALA A 340 9.79 13.07 14.55
CA ALA A 340 9.23 12.19 15.56
C ALA A 340 7.69 12.21 15.56
N ILE A 341 7.10 13.40 15.46
CA ILE A 341 5.65 13.61 15.41
C ILE A 341 5.06 12.95 14.16
N SER A 342 5.65 13.17 12.99
CA SER A 342 5.14 12.59 11.74
C SER A 342 5.32 11.07 11.65
N LEU A 343 6.29 10.49 12.35
CA LEU A 343 6.42 9.02 12.46
C LEU A 343 5.47 8.40 13.47
N PHE A 344 4.92 9.16 14.42
CA PHE A 344 4.15 8.62 15.54
C PHE A 344 3.10 7.53 15.17
N PRO A 345 2.29 7.69 14.10
CA PRO A 345 1.29 6.68 13.73
C PRO A 345 1.88 5.31 13.33
N VAL A 346 3.16 5.25 12.97
CA VAL A 346 3.86 4.07 12.46
C VAL A 346 5.00 3.58 13.38
N LEU A 347 5.14 4.15 14.59
CA LEU A 347 6.20 3.79 15.55
C LEU A 347 5.95 2.49 16.34
N GLY A 348 4.91 1.70 16.04
CA GLY A 348 4.64 0.46 16.79
C GLY A 348 3.65 0.58 17.94
N PHE A 349 3.17 1.79 18.25
CA PHE A 349 2.16 2.02 19.30
C PHE A 349 0.78 1.46 18.94
N PHE A 350 0.49 1.34 17.65
CA PHE A 350 -0.78 0.84 17.12
C PHE A 350 -0.56 -0.43 16.31
N ASN A 351 -1.60 -1.26 16.20
CA ASN A 351 -1.57 -2.40 15.31
C ASN A 351 -1.73 -1.91 13.88
N VAL A 352 -0.69 -2.10 13.08
CA VAL A 352 -0.70 -1.87 11.64
C VAL A 352 -0.59 -3.23 10.98
N TYR A 353 -1.48 -3.54 10.04
CA TYR A 353 -1.51 -4.85 9.39
C TYR A 353 -0.13 -5.29 8.86
N PHE A 354 0.63 -4.38 8.25
CA PHE A 354 1.98 -4.64 7.73
C PHE A 354 2.98 -5.18 8.79
N PHE A 355 2.76 -4.94 10.09
CA PHE A 355 3.64 -5.44 11.17
C PHE A 355 3.67 -6.96 11.32
N ARG A 356 2.75 -7.68 10.68
CA ARG A 356 2.88 -9.15 10.50
C ARG A 356 4.11 -9.54 9.67
N TYR A 357 4.57 -8.65 8.79
CA TYR A 357 5.72 -8.88 7.90
C TYR A 357 6.99 -8.19 8.40
N SER A 358 6.88 -6.92 8.83
CA SER A 358 8.00 -6.10 9.29
C SER A 358 7.50 -4.91 10.10
N PHE A 359 8.24 -4.49 11.13
CA PHE A 359 7.91 -3.27 11.90
C PHE A 359 8.25 -1.97 11.18
N VAL A 360 8.99 -2.06 10.06
CA VAL A 360 9.44 -0.90 9.30
C VAL A 360 9.24 -1.07 7.80
N SER A 361 9.00 0.05 7.11
CA SER A 361 8.86 0.12 5.65
C SER A 361 9.25 1.52 5.16
N ASP A 362 9.93 1.63 4.02
CA ASP A 362 10.47 2.92 3.55
C ASP A 362 9.38 3.97 3.33
N HIS A 363 8.22 3.55 2.84
CA HIS A 363 7.09 4.46 2.60
C HIS A 363 6.48 5.05 3.89
N PHE A 364 6.73 4.45 5.07
CA PHE A 364 6.22 4.97 6.35
C PHE A 364 6.88 6.30 6.77
N GLN A 365 8.11 6.57 6.33
CA GLN A 365 8.83 7.81 6.66
C GLN A 365 8.66 8.92 5.61
N TYR A 366 7.80 8.73 4.61
CA TYR A 366 7.65 9.64 3.47
C TYR A 366 7.40 11.10 3.88
N LEU A 367 6.48 11.35 4.81
CA LEU A 367 6.23 12.70 5.35
C LEU A 367 7.30 13.11 6.37
N ALA A 368 7.65 12.23 7.29
CA ALA A 368 8.55 12.55 8.40
C ALA A 368 9.94 13.02 7.93
N SER A 369 10.46 12.43 6.86
CA SER A 369 11.76 12.73 6.27
C SER A 369 11.91 14.18 5.78
N MET A 370 10.83 14.94 5.57
CA MET A 370 10.89 16.35 5.15
C MET A 370 11.65 17.21 6.16
N GLY A 371 11.51 16.95 7.47
CA GLY A 371 12.21 17.69 8.53
C GLY A 371 13.73 17.55 8.41
N PRO A 372 14.27 16.31 8.46
CA PRO A 372 15.70 16.05 8.28
C PRO A 372 16.27 16.60 6.96
N PHE A 373 15.59 16.46 5.82
CA PHE A 373 16.09 16.99 4.55
C PHE A 373 16.03 18.52 4.47
N ALA A 374 15.00 19.15 5.04
CA ALA A 374 14.96 20.60 5.16
C ALA A 374 16.14 21.13 6.01
N LEU A 375 16.46 20.44 7.11
CA LEU A 375 17.60 20.75 7.95
C LEU A 375 18.93 20.54 7.20
N ALA A 376 19.08 19.44 6.47
CA ALA A 376 20.28 19.16 5.68
C ALA A 376 20.51 20.22 4.60
N GLY A 377 19.46 20.60 3.86
CA GLY A 377 19.53 21.67 2.86
C GLY A 377 19.92 23.02 3.46
N ALA A 378 19.41 23.33 4.66
CA ALA A 378 19.77 24.52 5.40
C ALA A 378 21.22 24.47 5.90
N ALA A 379 21.65 23.35 6.49
CA ALA A 379 23.00 23.15 7.01
C ALA A 379 24.06 23.28 5.90
N ILE A 380 23.83 22.65 4.74
CA ILE A 380 24.72 22.81 3.57
C ILE A 380 24.76 24.28 3.13
N THR A 381 23.60 24.94 3.04
CA THR A 381 23.56 26.33 2.58
C THR A 381 24.29 27.28 3.53
N GLU A 382 24.13 27.08 4.84
CA GLU A 382 24.73 27.93 5.88
C GLU A 382 26.23 27.68 6.06
N SER A 383 26.67 26.41 6.04
CA SER A 383 28.09 26.06 6.23
C SER A 383 28.96 26.70 5.14
N PHE A 384 28.50 26.65 3.89
CA PHE A 384 29.18 27.33 2.78
C PHE A 384 29.06 28.85 2.86
N GLY A 385 27.98 29.38 3.43
CA GLY A 385 27.82 30.82 3.69
C GLY A 385 28.87 31.32 4.69
N GLN A 386 29.08 30.59 5.78
CA GLN A 386 30.10 30.90 6.78
C GLN A 386 31.52 30.78 6.20
N LEU A 387 31.80 29.72 5.43
CA LEU A 387 33.09 29.53 4.77
C LEU A 387 33.40 30.63 3.73
N ALA A 388 32.38 31.11 3.00
CA ALA A 388 32.53 32.21 2.05
C ALA A 388 32.80 33.57 2.72
N ILE A 389 32.38 33.75 3.98
CA ILE A 389 32.70 34.93 4.79
C ILE A 389 34.12 34.81 5.36
N ALA A 390 34.50 33.61 5.83
CA ALA A 390 35.82 33.34 6.41
C ALA A 390 36.96 33.36 5.37
N SER A 391 36.67 33.05 4.12
CA SER A 391 37.64 33.09 3.01
C SER A 391 37.37 34.29 2.10
N SER A 392 38.39 35.05 1.72
CA SER A 392 38.29 36.15 0.74
C SER A 392 37.93 35.68 -0.69
N LEU A 393 37.59 34.40 -0.85
CA LEU A 393 37.37 33.67 -2.10
C LEU A 393 35.88 33.54 -2.46
N GLY A 394 34.99 34.33 -1.86
CA GLY A 394 33.53 34.14 -1.82
C GLY A 394 32.86 33.63 -3.10
N ARG A 395 33.24 34.09 -4.31
CA ARG A 395 32.67 33.60 -5.58
C ARG A 395 33.02 32.13 -5.86
N ARG A 396 34.25 31.68 -5.55
CA ARG A 396 34.68 30.27 -5.70
C ARG A 396 33.93 29.34 -4.75
N VAL A 397 33.66 29.78 -3.51
CA VAL A 397 32.89 28.98 -2.53
C VAL A 397 31.44 28.78 -2.97
N VAL A 398 30.83 29.79 -3.61
CA VAL A 398 29.49 29.64 -4.21
C VAL A 398 29.48 28.62 -5.35
N PHE A 399 30.48 28.67 -6.25
CA PHE A 399 30.61 27.67 -7.32
C PHE A 399 30.83 26.26 -6.76
N LEU A 400 31.69 26.13 -5.75
CA LEU A 400 31.92 24.85 -5.07
C LEU A 400 30.65 24.30 -4.42
N ARG A 401 29.87 25.16 -3.73
CA ARG A 401 28.57 24.76 -3.14
C ARG A 401 27.62 24.25 -4.21
N VAL A 402 27.47 24.98 -5.31
CA VAL A 402 26.58 24.59 -6.41
C VAL A 402 27.05 23.28 -7.02
N GLY A 403 28.35 23.14 -7.32
CA GLY A 403 28.93 21.91 -7.86
C GLY A 403 28.70 20.70 -6.96
N LEU A 404 29.03 20.79 -5.67
CA LEU A 404 28.83 19.69 -4.71
C LEU A 404 27.36 19.37 -4.49
N SER A 405 26.49 20.38 -4.42
CA SER A 405 25.04 20.15 -4.32
C SER A 405 24.49 19.48 -5.57
N SER A 406 24.95 19.88 -6.76
CA SER A 406 24.56 19.23 -8.02
C SER A 406 25.03 17.78 -8.10
N ILE A 407 26.27 17.49 -7.71
CA ILE A 407 26.78 16.11 -7.64
C ILE A 407 25.93 15.26 -6.69
N LEU A 408 25.62 15.78 -5.49
CA LEU A 408 24.77 15.09 -4.53
C LEU A 408 23.37 14.81 -5.09
N LEU A 409 22.72 15.79 -5.72
CA LEU A 409 21.40 15.60 -6.31
C LEU A 409 21.41 14.63 -7.50
N ILE A 410 22.46 14.63 -8.32
CA ILE A 410 22.63 13.67 -9.42
C ILE A 410 22.85 12.26 -8.87
N LEU A 411 23.66 12.10 -7.82
CA LEU A 411 23.89 10.82 -7.15
C LEU A 411 22.59 10.26 -6.57
N LEU A 412 21.83 11.09 -5.83
CA LEU A 412 20.53 10.70 -5.29
C LEU A 412 19.54 10.34 -6.39
N ALA A 413 19.48 11.11 -7.48
CA ALA A 413 18.65 10.80 -8.64
C ALA A 413 19.03 9.46 -9.30
N ALA A 414 20.33 9.16 -9.41
CA ALA A 414 20.82 7.90 -9.94
C ALA A 414 20.48 6.71 -9.03
N LEU A 415 20.61 6.87 -7.71
CA LEU A 415 20.18 5.85 -6.73
C LEU A 415 18.67 5.64 -6.78
N THR A 416 17.88 6.70 -6.90
CA THR A 416 16.43 6.65 -7.07
C THR A 416 16.06 5.90 -8.35
N TRP A 417 16.70 6.23 -9.47
CA TRP A 417 16.53 5.52 -10.74
C TRP A 417 16.81 4.03 -10.60
N GLN A 418 17.92 3.66 -9.95
CA GLN A 418 18.27 2.26 -9.73
C GLN A 418 17.25 1.55 -8.83
N GLN A 419 16.84 2.19 -7.74
CA GLN A 419 15.89 1.63 -6.79
C GLN A 419 14.49 1.49 -7.41
N SER A 420 14.08 2.40 -8.30
CA SER A 420 12.80 2.31 -9.03
C SER A 420 12.67 1.03 -9.85
N ARG A 421 13.79 0.44 -10.31
CA ARG A 421 13.76 -0.84 -11.04
C ARG A 421 13.26 -2.01 -10.19
N VAL A 422 13.34 -1.92 -8.86
CA VAL A 422 12.85 -2.97 -7.96
C VAL A 422 11.32 -3.12 -8.07
N TYR A 423 10.63 -2.05 -8.44
CA TYR A 423 9.17 -1.98 -8.49
C TYR A 423 8.61 -2.23 -9.90
N HIS A 424 9.39 -2.88 -10.78
CA HIS A 424 9.01 -3.11 -12.18
C HIS A 424 7.87 -4.12 -12.32
N ASP A 425 7.94 -5.25 -11.62
CA ASP A 425 6.95 -6.33 -11.65
C ASP A 425 7.07 -7.19 -10.38
N LEU A 426 6.07 -8.04 -10.10
CA LEU A 426 6.02 -8.88 -8.89
C LEU A 426 7.24 -9.80 -8.74
N VAL A 427 7.69 -10.44 -9.83
CA VAL A 427 8.83 -11.36 -9.78
C VAL A 427 10.11 -10.59 -9.48
N THR A 428 10.35 -9.45 -10.14
CA THR A 428 11.49 -8.59 -9.83
C THR A 428 11.46 -8.10 -8.38
N LEU A 429 10.30 -7.64 -7.90
CA LEU A 429 10.11 -7.11 -6.55
C LEU A 429 10.45 -8.15 -5.47
N TYR A 430 9.90 -9.36 -5.58
CA TYR A 430 10.13 -10.40 -4.58
C TYR A 430 11.50 -11.06 -4.71
N THR A 431 12.02 -11.25 -5.93
CA THR A 431 13.39 -11.75 -6.12
C THR A 431 14.41 -10.81 -5.48
N ARG A 432 14.26 -9.49 -5.68
CA ARG A 432 15.12 -8.48 -5.05
C ARG A 432 14.94 -8.41 -3.54
N THR A 433 13.74 -8.66 -3.04
CA THR A 433 13.46 -8.75 -1.60
C THR A 433 14.18 -9.94 -0.99
N LEU A 434 14.05 -11.13 -1.58
CA LEU A 434 14.67 -12.36 -1.10
C LEU A 434 16.20 -12.33 -1.17
N ALA A 435 16.77 -11.63 -2.16
CA ALA A 435 18.22 -11.42 -2.25
C ALA A 435 18.80 -10.68 -1.03
N LYS A 436 17.98 -9.89 -0.32
CA LYS A 436 18.39 -9.11 0.87
C LYS A 436 17.74 -9.59 2.18
N ASN A 437 16.64 -10.33 2.08
CA ASN A 437 15.91 -10.92 3.20
C ASN A 437 15.42 -12.34 2.83
N PRO A 438 16.32 -13.35 2.81
CA PRO A 438 15.94 -14.72 2.46
C PRO A 438 14.91 -15.34 3.40
N GLY A 439 14.82 -14.87 4.66
CA GLY A 439 13.85 -15.35 5.64
C GLY A 439 12.44 -14.78 5.45
N CYS A 440 12.16 -14.05 4.37
CA CYS A 440 10.85 -13.48 4.12
C CYS A 440 9.88 -14.52 3.53
N TRP A 441 9.19 -15.26 4.41
CA TRP A 441 8.19 -16.26 4.02
C TRP A 441 7.13 -15.69 3.05
N MET A 442 6.72 -14.44 3.26
CA MET A 442 5.71 -13.76 2.42
C MET A 442 6.23 -13.51 0.99
N ALA A 443 7.51 -13.13 0.86
CA ALA A 443 8.11 -12.93 -0.45
C ALA A 443 8.32 -14.26 -1.19
N HIS A 444 8.64 -15.35 -0.47
CA HIS A 444 8.64 -16.69 -1.05
C HIS A 444 7.25 -17.06 -1.58
N TYR A 445 6.21 -16.94 -0.75
CA TYR A 445 4.84 -17.28 -1.16
C TYR A 445 4.35 -16.47 -2.36
N ASN A 446 4.47 -15.14 -2.33
CA ASN A 446 3.99 -14.31 -3.43
C ASN A 446 4.84 -14.44 -4.70
N LEU A 447 6.14 -14.74 -4.58
CA LEU A 447 6.96 -15.10 -5.74
C LEU A 447 6.49 -16.42 -6.33
N GLY A 448 6.09 -17.40 -5.50
CA GLY A 448 5.48 -18.64 -5.94
C GLY A 448 4.21 -18.41 -6.77
N ILE A 449 3.31 -17.53 -6.31
CA ILE A 449 2.11 -17.14 -7.08
C ILE A 449 2.52 -16.53 -8.43
N ALA A 450 3.39 -15.51 -8.40
CA ALA A 450 3.78 -14.80 -9.62
C ALA A 450 4.52 -15.68 -10.64
N LEU A 451 5.27 -16.68 -10.19
CA LEU A 451 5.94 -17.66 -11.06
C LEU A 451 4.94 -18.67 -11.64
N HIS A 452 3.98 -19.13 -10.85
CA HIS A 452 2.92 -20.01 -11.34
C HIS A 452 2.07 -19.31 -12.42
N ASP A 453 1.72 -18.03 -12.22
CA ASP A 453 0.99 -17.23 -13.21
C ASP A 453 1.78 -17.05 -14.53
N ARG A 454 3.11 -17.19 -14.49
CA ARG A 454 3.99 -17.22 -15.68
C ARG A 454 4.19 -18.60 -16.28
N GLY A 455 3.59 -19.65 -15.70
CA GLY A 455 3.76 -21.04 -16.12
C GLY A 455 5.02 -21.72 -15.55
N GLU A 456 5.77 -21.08 -14.65
CA GLU A 456 6.97 -21.64 -14.02
C GLU A 456 6.61 -22.47 -12.77
N THR A 457 5.78 -23.50 -12.94
CA THR A 457 5.19 -24.29 -11.85
C THR A 457 6.23 -24.93 -10.91
N ASP A 458 7.36 -25.44 -11.42
CA ASP A 458 8.38 -26.08 -10.58
C ASP A 458 9.12 -25.08 -9.68
N HIS A 459 9.38 -23.87 -10.19
CA HIS A 459 9.93 -22.79 -9.38
C HIS A 459 8.91 -22.33 -8.33
N ALA A 460 7.62 -22.26 -8.69
CA ALA A 460 6.56 -21.92 -7.75
C ALA A 460 6.48 -22.91 -6.58
N ILE A 461 6.50 -24.22 -6.86
CA ILE A 461 6.55 -25.29 -5.85
C ILE A 461 7.74 -25.10 -4.91
N THR A 462 8.93 -24.82 -5.45
CA THR A 462 10.14 -24.56 -4.65
C THR A 462 9.93 -23.40 -3.69
N HIS A 463 9.36 -22.29 -4.17
CA HIS A 463 9.10 -21.13 -3.33
C HIS A 463 7.99 -21.37 -2.29
N TYR A 464 6.94 -22.12 -2.60
CA TYR A 464 5.94 -22.51 -1.60
C TYR A 464 6.52 -23.38 -0.49
N ARG A 465 7.35 -24.37 -0.84
CA ARG A 465 8.07 -25.20 0.16
C ARG A 465 8.94 -24.35 1.08
N GLN A 466 9.64 -23.34 0.54
CA GLN A 466 10.42 -22.40 1.36
C GLN A 466 9.55 -21.52 2.26
N ALA A 467 8.41 -21.03 1.76
CA ALA A 467 7.47 -20.27 2.58
C ALA A 467 6.94 -21.10 3.77
N ILE A 468 6.61 -22.38 3.53
CA ILE A 468 6.16 -23.33 4.56
C ILE A 468 7.28 -23.63 5.55
N ALA A 469 8.52 -23.85 5.08
CA ALA A 469 9.66 -24.09 5.97
C ALA A 469 9.90 -22.91 6.94
N LEU A 470 9.72 -21.68 6.46
CA LEU A 470 9.84 -20.46 7.27
C LEU A 470 8.60 -20.19 8.15
N ARG A 471 7.42 -20.64 7.71
CA ARG A 471 6.14 -20.46 8.41
C ARG A 471 5.23 -21.69 8.24
N PRO A 472 5.42 -22.75 9.07
CA PRO A 472 4.71 -24.02 8.91
C PRO A 472 3.18 -23.93 9.04
N GLY A 473 2.66 -22.93 9.78
CA GLY A 473 1.23 -22.73 9.96
C GLY A 473 0.56 -21.86 8.89
N TYR A 474 1.17 -21.64 7.73
CA TYR A 474 0.60 -20.76 6.69
C TYR A 474 -0.28 -21.54 5.71
N ALA A 475 -1.58 -21.59 6.02
CA ALA A 475 -2.58 -22.42 5.34
C ALA A 475 -2.62 -22.20 3.82
N GLU A 476 -2.53 -20.96 3.35
CA GLU A 476 -2.63 -20.62 1.93
C GLU A 476 -1.44 -21.14 1.12
N ALA A 477 -0.24 -21.18 1.71
CA ALA A 477 0.92 -21.81 1.07
C ALA A 477 0.77 -23.32 0.97
N HIS A 478 0.24 -23.97 2.02
CA HIS A 478 -0.10 -25.39 2.00
C HIS A 478 -1.15 -25.71 0.93
N TYR A 479 -2.24 -24.93 0.88
CA TYR A 479 -3.32 -25.08 -0.09
C TYR A 479 -2.81 -24.94 -1.54
N ASN A 480 -2.06 -23.88 -1.85
CA ASN A 480 -1.54 -23.66 -3.20
C ASN A 480 -0.50 -24.70 -3.61
N LEU A 481 0.36 -25.13 -2.68
CA LEU A 481 1.29 -26.23 -2.96
C LEU A 481 0.55 -27.53 -3.24
N ALA A 482 -0.45 -27.88 -2.42
CA ALA A 482 -1.26 -29.08 -2.60
C ALA A 482 -1.94 -29.11 -3.97
N ARG A 483 -2.51 -27.99 -4.40
CA ARG A 483 -3.13 -27.87 -5.73
C ARG A 483 -2.15 -28.18 -6.87
N LEU A 484 -0.95 -27.60 -6.83
CA LEU A 484 0.06 -27.86 -7.85
C LEU A 484 0.57 -29.31 -7.83
N LEU A 485 0.70 -29.92 -6.65
CA LEU A 485 1.09 -31.32 -6.52
C LEU A 485 0.00 -32.26 -7.06
N ALA A 486 -1.27 -31.97 -6.80
CA ALA A 486 -2.40 -32.71 -7.34
C ALA A 486 -2.44 -32.65 -8.88
N GLU A 487 -2.19 -31.46 -9.47
CA GLU A 487 -2.07 -31.29 -10.93
C GLU A 487 -0.93 -32.15 -11.52
N LYS A 488 0.17 -32.31 -10.78
CA LYS A 488 1.30 -33.19 -11.15
C LYS A 488 1.08 -34.66 -10.80
N ARG A 489 -0.10 -35.02 -10.27
CA ARG A 489 -0.45 -36.37 -9.80
C ARG A 489 0.41 -36.90 -8.65
N GLU A 490 1.07 -35.99 -7.92
CA GLU A 490 1.79 -36.27 -6.67
C GLU A 490 0.78 -36.32 -5.51
N PHE A 491 -0.18 -37.25 -5.57
CA PHE A 491 -1.39 -37.23 -4.73
C PHE A 491 -1.13 -37.38 -3.23
N ALA A 492 -0.13 -38.18 -2.83
CA ALA A 492 0.19 -38.38 -1.42
C ALA A 492 0.62 -37.06 -0.75
N ASP A 493 1.61 -36.38 -1.32
CA ASP A 493 2.08 -35.08 -0.81
C ASP A 493 0.98 -34.01 -0.89
N ALA A 494 0.14 -34.02 -1.94
CA ALA A 494 -0.98 -33.11 -2.06
C ALA A 494 -2.00 -33.28 -0.93
N ILE A 495 -2.34 -34.52 -0.58
CA ILE A 495 -3.26 -34.84 0.53
C ILE A 495 -2.69 -34.29 1.85
N ASP A 496 -1.42 -34.57 2.16
CA ASP A 496 -0.77 -34.10 3.40
C ASP A 496 -0.81 -32.57 3.51
N HIS A 497 -0.54 -31.86 2.40
CA HIS A 497 -0.58 -30.40 2.39
C HIS A 497 -2.02 -29.84 2.50
N TYR A 498 -3.02 -30.45 1.87
CA TYR A 498 -4.41 -30.06 2.07
C TYR A 498 -4.88 -30.28 3.52
N GLU A 499 -4.53 -31.41 4.14
CA GLU A 499 -4.84 -31.70 5.54
C GLU A 499 -4.18 -30.69 6.49
N ALA A 500 -2.93 -30.29 6.22
CA ALA A 500 -2.26 -29.25 6.97
C ALA A 500 -2.93 -27.87 6.81
N ALA A 501 -3.41 -27.52 5.61
CA ALA A 501 -4.19 -26.29 5.41
C ALA A 501 -5.51 -26.31 6.21
N LEU A 502 -6.22 -27.44 6.18
CA LEU A 502 -7.48 -27.64 6.90
C LEU A 502 -7.31 -27.73 8.42
N THR A 503 -6.12 -28.11 8.91
CA THR A 503 -5.80 -28.04 10.35
C THR A 503 -5.84 -26.59 10.85
N VAL A 504 -5.42 -25.63 10.01
CA VAL A 504 -5.42 -24.20 10.34
C VAL A 504 -6.78 -23.56 10.04
N ASN A 505 -7.40 -23.89 8.91
CA ASN A 505 -8.72 -23.40 8.51
C ASN A 505 -9.69 -24.57 8.25
N PRO A 506 -10.32 -25.14 9.30
CA PRO A 506 -11.20 -26.31 9.16
C PRO A 506 -12.54 -26.00 8.48
N THR A 507 -12.83 -24.73 8.23
CA THR A 507 -14.08 -24.27 7.60
C THR A 507 -13.87 -23.86 6.13
N ASP A 508 -12.77 -24.27 5.52
CA ASP A 508 -12.50 -24.00 4.12
C ASP A 508 -13.18 -25.04 3.21
N ALA A 509 -14.34 -24.68 2.68
CA ALA A 509 -15.09 -25.56 1.77
C ALA A 509 -14.33 -25.88 0.47
N GLU A 510 -13.51 -24.96 -0.03
CA GLU A 510 -12.74 -25.16 -1.27
C GLU A 510 -11.60 -26.14 -1.04
N ALA A 511 -10.88 -25.99 0.07
CA ALA A 511 -9.86 -26.96 0.47
C ALA A 511 -10.45 -28.36 0.75
N HIS A 512 -11.63 -28.46 1.35
CA HIS A 512 -12.34 -29.73 1.50
C HIS A 512 -12.71 -30.35 0.15
N ASN A 513 -13.25 -29.58 -0.80
CA ASN A 513 -13.57 -30.06 -2.14
C ASN A 513 -12.33 -30.56 -2.89
N ASN A 514 -11.24 -29.80 -2.87
CA ASN A 514 -10.03 -30.14 -3.62
C ASN A 514 -9.27 -31.31 -2.99
N LEU A 515 -9.28 -31.44 -1.66
CA LEU A 515 -8.82 -32.65 -0.99
C LEU A 515 -9.68 -33.86 -1.39
N GLY A 516 -11.00 -33.71 -1.41
CA GLY A 516 -11.92 -34.76 -1.88
C GLY A 516 -11.60 -35.20 -3.32
N ALA A 517 -11.38 -34.25 -4.23
CA ALA A 517 -10.99 -34.53 -5.63
C ALA A 517 -9.66 -35.27 -5.72
N THR A 518 -8.67 -34.85 -4.93
CA THR A 518 -7.36 -35.50 -4.88
C THR A 518 -7.45 -36.93 -4.35
N LEU A 519 -8.25 -37.15 -3.29
CA LEU A 519 -8.51 -38.49 -2.72
C LEU A 519 -9.23 -39.39 -3.71
N PHE A 520 -10.23 -38.87 -4.43
CA PHE A 520 -10.97 -39.61 -5.45
C PHE A 520 -10.03 -40.07 -6.58
N GLN A 521 -9.18 -39.17 -7.09
CA GLN A 521 -8.19 -39.49 -8.12
C GLN A 521 -7.12 -40.48 -7.63
N ALA A 522 -6.81 -40.49 -6.33
CA ALA A 522 -5.95 -41.47 -5.68
C ALA A 522 -6.64 -42.81 -5.38
N GLY A 523 -7.94 -42.96 -5.70
CA GLY A 523 -8.74 -44.17 -5.47
C GLY A 523 -9.32 -44.31 -4.06
N ARG A 524 -9.16 -43.30 -3.19
CA ARG A 524 -9.69 -43.26 -1.81
C ARG A 524 -11.12 -42.69 -1.80
N VAL A 525 -12.05 -43.42 -2.43
CA VAL A 525 -13.42 -42.94 -2.71
C VAL A 525 -14.22 -42.60 -1.45
N ASP A 526 -14.17 -43.44 -0.41
CA ASP A 526 -14.93 -43.19 0.83
C ASP A 526 -14.43 -41.93 1.56
N ASP A 527 -13.11 -41.70 1.58
CA ASP A 527 -12.54 -40.47 2.17
C ASP A 527 -12.93 -39.24 1.36
N ALA A 528 -12.96 -39.35 0.02
CA ALA A 528 -13.40 -38.28 -0.86
C ALA A 528 -14.84 -37.85 -0.57
N ILE A 529 -15.76 -38.83 -0.46
CA ILE A 529 -17.17 -38.59 -0.11
C ILE A 529 -17.28 -37.79 1.19
N ALA A 530 -16.57 -38.20 2.24
CA ALA A 530 -16.59 -37.52 3.54
C ALA A 530 -16.12 -36.05 3.43
N HIS A 531 -15.12 -35.77 2.59
CA HIS A 531 -14.63 -34.41 2.39
C HIS A 531 -15.57 -33.54 1.54
N TYR A 532 -16.21 -34.09 0.51
CA TYR A 532 -17.25 -33.37 -0.23
C TYR A 532 -18.47 -33.06 0.64
N GLU A 533 -18.89 -34.00 1.49
CA GLU A 533 -19.97 -33.76 2.45
C GLU A 533 -19.64 -32.64 3.43
N LYS A 534 -18.39 -32.58 3.93
CA LYS A 534 -17.92 -31.44 4.75
C LYS A 534 -17.96 -30.13 3.97
N ALA A 535 -17.49 -30.10 2.72
CA ALA A 535 -17.56 -28.91 1.88
C ALA A 535 -19.00 -28.40 1.72
N LEU A 536 -19.95 -29.32 1.50
CA LEU A 536 -21.39 -29.00 1.38
C LEU A 536 -22.04 -28.63 2.71
N ALA A 537 -21.58 -29.19 3.83
CA ALA A 537 -22.04 -28.78 5.17
C ALA A 537 -21.62 -27.34 5.49
N ILE A 538 -20.44 -26.92 5.04
CA ILE A 538 -19.94 -25.55 5.17
C ILE A 538 -20.64 -24.62 4.17
N ARG A 539 -20.78 -25.05 2.91
CA ARG A 539 -21.35 -24.28 1.81
C ARG A 539 -22.36 -25.13 1.03
N ALA A 540 -23.63 -25.04 1.43
CA ALA A 540 -24.70 -25.88 0.92
C ALA A 540 -24.99 -25.69 -0.59
N ASP A 541 -24.69 -24.51 -1.15
CA ASP A 541 -24.86 -24.16 -2.56
C ASP A 541 -23.59 -24.39 -3.40
N TYR A 542 -22.61 -25.15 -2.89
CA TYR A 542 -21.38 -25.44 -3.63
C TYR A 542 -21.61 -26.49 -4.72
N ALA A 543 -21.99 -26.03 -5.90
CA ALA A 543 -22.36 -26.88 -7.04
C ALA A 543 -21.25 -27.85 -7.46
N GLU A 544 -20.00 -27.39 -7.53
CA GLU A 544 -18.85 -28.23 -7.89
C GLU A 544 -18.67 -29.39 -6.91
N ALA A 545 -18.73 -29.14 -5.60
CA ALA A 545 -18.69 -30.20 -4.59
C ALA A 545 -19.88 -31.16 -4.67
N SER A 546 -21.06 -30.68 -5.09
CA SER A 546 -22.22 -31.56 -5.34
C SER A 546 -22.01 -32.47 -6.54
N CYS A 547 -21.44 -31.95 -7.62
CA CYS A 547 -21.07 -32.76 -8.79
C CYS A 547 -20.01 -33.82 -8.43
N ASN A 548 -18.93 -33.40 -7.77
CA ASN A 548 -17.85 -34.30 -7.38
C ASN A 548 -18.32 -35.40 -6.41
N LEU A 549 -19.23 -35.06 -5.48
CA LEU A 549 -19.86 -36.07 -4.61
C LEU A 549 -20.72 -37.05 -5.42
N ALA A 550 -21.44 -36.57 -6.44
CA ALA A 550 -22.25 -37.42 -7.30
C ALA A 550 -21.39 -38.40 -8.11
N ASP A 551 -20.25 -37.94 -8.65
CA ASP A 551 -19.27 -38.79 -9.34
C ASP A 551 -18.74 -39.89 -8.41
N ALA A 552 -18.37 -39.51 -7.18
CA ALA A 552 -17.86 -40.45 -6.18
C ALA A 552 -18.92 -41.50 -5.78
N LEU A 553 -20.16 -41.09 -5.53
CA LEU A 553 -21.28 -41.99 -5.22
C LEU A 553 -21.60 -42.93 -6.38
N LEU A 554 -21.56 -42.41 -7.61
CA LEU A 554 -21.79 -43.21 -8.82
C LEU A 554 -20.71 -44.29 -8.97
N SER A 555 -19.45 -43.97 -8.69
CA SER A 555 -18.34 -44.93 -8.72
C SER A 555 -18.49 -46.06 -7.68
N LYS A 556 -19.14 -45.77 -6.55
CA LYS A 556 -19.47 -46.74 -5.49
C LYS A 556 -20.72 -47.57 -5.80
N GLY A 557 -21.46 -47.21 -6.86
CA GLY A 557 -22.72 -47.85 -7.24
C GLY A 557 -23.95 -47.31 -6.51
N GLU A 558 -23.82 -46.23 -5.74
CA GLU A 558 -24.93 -45.56 -5.05
C GLU A 558 -25.68 -44.61 -6.00
N ILE A 559 -26.28 -45.19 -7.05
CA ILE A 559 -26.88 -44.47 -8.19
C ILE A 559 -27.97 -43.48 -7.74
N ASP A 560 -28.78 -43.83 -6.74
CA ASP A 560 -29.88 -43.00 -6.26
C ASP A 560 -29.40 -41.70 -5.61
N SER A 561 -28.41 -41.83 -4.72
CA SER A 561 -27.76 -40.72 -4.07
C SER A 561 -27.02 -39.85 -5.09
N ALA A 562 -26.35 -40.47 -6.07
CA ALA A 562 -25.67 -39.76 -7.15
C ALA A 562 -26.64 -38.91 -7.99
N ILE A 563 -27.79 -39.46 -8.40
CA ILE A 563 -28.82 -38.70 -9.14
C ILE A 563 -29.28 -37.48 -8.34
N GLY A 564 -29.55 -37.65 -7.04
CA GLY A 564 -29.97 -36.54 -6.18
C GLY A 564 -28.94 -35.40 -6.13
N ARG A 565 -27.65 -35.74 -6.03
CA ARG A 565 -26.55 -34.77 -6.01
C ARG A 565 -26.30 -34.11 -7.36
N TYR A 566 -26.37 -34.86 -8.45
CA TYR A 566 -26.32 -34.28 -9.79
C TYR A 566 -27.44 -33.28 -10.04
N LEU A 567 -28.68 -33.60 -9.61
CA LEU A 567 -29.82 -32.68 -9.72
C LEU A 567 -29.57 -31.36 -8.97
N THR A 568 -28.96 -31.42 -7.78
CA THR A 568 -28.54 -30.20 -7.06
C THR A 568 -27.46 -29.43 -7.83
N CYS A 569 -26.48 -30.12 -8.40
CA CYS A 569 -25.42 -29.48 -9.18
C CYS A 569 -25.97 -28.77 -10.42
N VAL A 570 -26.79 -29.43 -11.24
CA VAL A 570 -27.33 -28.84 -12.49
C VAL A 570 -28.41 -27.79 -12.23
N ALA A 571 -29.03 -27.77 -11.05
CA ALA A 571 -29.93 -26.68 -10.66
C ALA A 571 -29.18 -25.34 -10.51
N VAL A 572 -27.91 -25.39 -10.07
CA VAL A 572 -27.05 -24.20 -9.94
C VAL A 572 -26.22 -23.97 -11.21
N LEU A 573 -25.72 -25.03 -11.84
CA LEU A 573 -24.90 -25.02 -13.04
C LEU A 573 -25.60 -25.75 -14.21
N PRO A 574 -26.67 -25.19 -14.78
CA PRO A 574 -27.46 -25.87 -15.81
C PRO A 574 -26.70 -26.11 -17.12
N ASN A 575 -25.59 -25.40 -17.34
CA ASN A 575 -24.75 -25.51 -18.54
C ASN A 575 -23.44 -26.29 -18.29
N ASN A 576 -23.30 -27.00 -17.16
CA ASN A 576 -22.19 -27.92 -16.97
C ASN A 576 -22.45 -29.22 -17.76
N ALA A 577 -21.82 -29.35 -18.93
CA ALA A 577 -22.06 -30.46 -19.86
C ALA A 577 -21.71 -31.83 -19.27
N ASP A 578 -20.61 -31.93 -18.53
CA ASP A 578 -20.19 -33.20 -17.90
C ASP A 578 -21.19 -33.65 -16.84
N ALA A 579 -21.68 -32.72 -16.02
CA ALA A 579 -22.72 -33.00 -15.03
C ALA A 579 -24.05 -33.44 -15.67
N GLN A 580 -24.44 -32.80 -16.77
CA GLN A 580 -25.64 -33.19 -17.53
C GLN A 580 -25.50 -34.60 -18.11
N TYR A 581 -24.34 -34.91 -18.68
CA TYR A 581 -24.05 -36.22 -19.24
C TYR A 581 -24.01 -37.33 -18.18
N ASN A 582 -23.34 -37.08 -17.05
CA ASN A 582 -23.23 -38.06 -15.97
C ASN A 582 -24.58 -38.29 -15.27
N LEU A 583 -25.40 -37.24 -15.11
CA LEU A 583 -26.78 -37.36 -14.65
C LEU A 583 -27.62 -38.22 -15.60
N ALA A 584 -27.54 -37.96 -16.91
CA ALA A 584 -28.24 -38.73 -17.92
C ALA A 584 -27.84 -40.22 -17.87
N SER A 585 -26.55 -40.49 -17.72
CA SER A 585 -25.99 -41.83 -17.58
C SER A 585 -26.50 -42.55 -16.33
N ALA A 586 -26.53 -41.86 -15.18
CA ALA A 586 -27.06 -42.41 -13.94
C ALA A 586 -28.57 -42.69 -14.02
N LEU A 587 -29.35 -41.76 -14.60
CA LEU A 587 -30.79 -41.92 -14.83
C LEU A 587 -31.09 -43.10 -15.76
N PHE A 588 -30.32 -43.25 -16.83
CA PHE A 588 -30.47 -44.35 -17.78
C PHE A 588 -30.19 -45.70 -17.13
N ARG A 589 -29.11 -45.81 -16.33
CA ARG A 589 -28.80 -47.02 -15.55
C ARG A 589 -29.90 -47.40 -14.56
N LYS A 590 -30.64 -46.42 -14.03
CA LYS A 590 -31.79 -46.62 -13.15
C LYS A 590 -33.10 -46.93 -13.91
N GLY A 591 -33.11 -46.86 -15.23
CA GLY A 591 -34.30 -47.05 -16.06
C GLY A 591 -35.22 -45.82 -16.18
N ARG A 592 -34.76 -44.65 -15.73
CA ARG A 592 -35.47 -43.35 -15.91
C ARG A 592 -35.15 -42.76 -17.28
N THR A 593 -35.48 -43.52 -18.33
CA THR A 593 -35.03 -43.28 -19.71
C THR A 593 -35.48 -41.93 -20.27
N ASP A 594 -36.69 -41.48 -19.95
CA ASP A 594 -37.23 -40.21 -20.47
C ASP A 594 -36.47 -38.99 -19.96
N GLU A 595 -36.12 -39.01 -18.68
CA GLU A 595 -35.31 -37.96 -18.07
C GLU A 595 -33.87 -38.02 -18.59
N ALA A 596 -33.33 -39.23 -18.75
CA ALA A 596 -32.00 -39.40 -19.34
C ALA A 596 -31.89 -38.82 -20.76
N ILE A 597 -32.90 -39.05 -21.62
CA ILE A 597 -32.95 -38.48 -22.97
C ILE A 597 -32.88 -36.95 -22.93
N ALA A 598 -33.65 -36.29 -22.06
CA ALA A 598 -33.65 -34.84 -21.95
C ALA A 598 -32.26 -34.29 -21.55
N HIS A 599 -31.59 -34.96 -20.62
CA HIS A 599 -30.24 -34.55 -20.17
C HIS A 599 -29.14 -34.87 -21.20
N TYR A 600 -29.24 -35.97 -21.96
CA TYR A 600 -28.35 -36.22 -23.10
C TYR A 600 -28.54 -35.21 -24.22
N GLN A 601 -29.78 -34.88 -24.56
CA GLN A 601 -30.08 -33.80 -25.52
C GLN A 601 -29.49 -32.48 -25.05
N LYS A 602 -29.63 -32.16 -23.74
CA LYS A 602 -29.02 -30.96 -23.17
C LYS A 602 -27.48 -30.98 -23.27
N THR A 603 -26.86 -32.14 -23.05
CA THR A 603 -25.42 -32.32 -23.24
C THR A 603 -25.02 -32.02 -24.68
N LEU A 604 -25.77 -32.52 -25.67
CA LEU A 604 -25.52 -32.30 -27.09
C LEU A 604 -25.83 -30.87 -27.55
N GLU A 605 -26.75 -30.16 -26.90
CA GLU A 605 -26.91 -28.72 -27.11
C GLU A 605 -25.66 -27.94 -26.68
N LEU A 606 -25.01 -28.37 -25.59
CA LEU A 606 -23.81 -27.71 -25.04
C LEU A 606 -22.54 -28.14 -25.79
N ILE A 607 -22.43 -29.43 -26.13
CA ILE A 607 -21.30 -30.04 -26.83
C ILE A 607 -21.85 -30.96 -27.93
N PRO A 608 -22.13 -30.42 -29.13
CA PRO A 608 -22.72 -31.18 -30.25
C PRO A 608 -21.88 -32.38 -30.71
N GLU A 609 -20.56 -32.34 -30.48
CA GLU A 609 -19.60 -33.37 -30.92
C GLU A 609 -19.34 -34.46 -29.86
N ASN A 610 -20.05 -34.45 -28.72
CA ASN A 610 -19.86 -35.45 -27.67
C ASN A 610 -20.33 -36.85 -28.15
N ALA A 611 -19.37 -37.67 -28.58
CA ALA A 611 -19.63 -39.00 -29.14
C ALA A 611 -20.32 -39.94 -28.14
N ASP A 612 -19.93 -39.89 -26.86
CA ASP A 612 -20.51 -40.74 -25.82
C ASP A 612 -21.98 -40.36 -25.55
N ALA A 613 -22.29 -39.06 -25.58
CA ALA A 613 -23.66 -38.58 -25.44
C ALA A 613 -24.54 -39.00 -26.63
N HIS A 614 -24.03 -38.97 -27.87
CA HIS A 614 -24.73 -39.50 -29.05
C HIS A 614 -25.00 -41.00 -28.92
N ALA A 615 -23.98 -41.79 -28.56
CA ALA A 615 -24.10 -43.24 -28.43
C ALA A 615 -25.10 -43.64 -27.33
N ASN A 616 -25.04 -42.97 -26.17
CA ASN A 616 -25.93 -43.26 -25.07
C ASN A 616 -27.35 -42.73 -25.29
N LEU A 617 -27.52 -41.60 -25.99
CA LEU A 617 -28.83 -41.12 -26.42
C LEU A 617 -29.48 -42.10 -27.39
N GLY A 618 -28.74 -42.58 -28.40
CA GLY A 618 -29.23 -43.60 -29.32
C GLY A 618 -29.64 -44.88 -28.60
N SER A 619 -28.86 -45.31 -27.62
CA SER A 619 -29.19 -46.46 -26.76
C SER A 619 -30.46 -46.23 -25.93
N ALA A 620 -30.64 -45.02 -25.40
CA ALA A 620 -31.83 -44.65 -24.64
C ALA A 620 -33.09 -44.55 -25.51
N LEU A 621 -32.98 -44.03 -26.74
CA LEU A 621 -34.06 -43.97 -27.71
C LEU A 621 -34.47 -45.37 -28.19
N LEU A 622 -33.50 -46.24 -28.46
CA LEU A 622 -33.72 -47.65 -28.81
C LEU A 622 -34.44 -48.40 -27.69
N ALA A 623 -34.04 -48.19 -26.43
CA ALA A 623 -34.70 -48.78 -25.26
C ALA A 623 -36.17 -48.34 -25.12
N LYS A 624 -36.54 -47.18 -25.70
CA LYS A 624 -37.92 -46.68 -25.78
C LYS A 624 -38.66 -47.11 -27.05
N GLY A 625 -38.01 -47.84 -27.96
CA GLY A 625 -38.58 -48.23 -29.25
C GLY A 625 -38.72 -47.09 -30.26
N ARG A 626 -37.98 -45.98 -30.08
CA ARG A 626 -37.94 -44.87 -31.04
C ARG A 626 -36.71 -45.07 -31.94
N ILE A 627 -36.96 -45.40 -33.21
CA ILE A 627 -35.93 -45.57 -34.25
C ILE A 627 -36.00 -44.35 -35.18
N GLU A 628 -35.53 -43.21 -34.65
CA GLU A 628 -35.23 -41.98 -35.37
C GLU A 628 -33.89 -41.47 -34.84
#